data_AF-A0A7W1G104-F1
#
_entry.id   AF-A0A7W1G104-F1
#
_cell.length_a   1.000
_cell.length_b   1.000
_cell.length_c   1.000
_cell.angle_alpha   90.00
_cell.angle_beta   90.00
_cell.angle_gamma   90.00
#
_symmetry.space_group_name_H-M   'P 1'
#
loop_
_entity.id
_entity.type
_entity.pdbx_description
1 polymer ?
#
loop_
_entity_poly.entity_id
_entity_poly.type
_entity_poly.pdbx_seq_one_letter_code
_entity_poly.pdbx_strand_id
1 'polypeptide(L)'
;MKNTILLAGALLLAATSMVSCKKDYNCTCSKTYTSGSGSTTSDYSHYTYKDSRTRAETRCNANETQGSDLYGNYAINCEIK
;
A
#
# COMPACT_ATOMS: atom_id res chain seq x y z
N MET A 1 37.81 -28.42 -29.09
CA MET A 1 37.21 -27.07 -28.90
C MET A 1 35.68 -27.18 -28.89
N LYS A 2 35.08 -27.99 -28.00
CA LYS A 2 33.62 -28.21 -27.94
C LYS A 2 33.03 -27.97 -26.53
N ASN A 3 33.89 -27.76 -25.53
CA ASN A 3 33.48 -27.74 -24.12
C ASN A 3 33.29 -26.32 -23.57
N THR A 4 33.65 -25.28 -24.33
CA THR A 4 33.50 -23.87 -23.93
C THR A 4 32.11 -23.31 -24.20
N ILE A 5 31.27 -23.98 -25.00
CA ILE A 5 29.93 -23.50 -25.36
C ILE A 5 28.90 -23.83 -24.26
N LEU A 6 29.17 -24.82 -23.41
CA LEU A 6 28.23 -25.26 -22.36
C LEU A 6 28.27 -24.39 -21.09
N LEU A 7 29.32 -23.61 -20.85
CA LEU A 7 29.41 -22.73 -19.68
C LEU A 7 28.70 -21.38 -19.86
N ALA A 8 28.42 -20.95 -21.09
CA ALA A 8 27.78 -19.67 -21.38
C ALA A 8 26.25 -19.69 -21.17
N GLY A 9 25.61 -20.87 -21.20
CA GLY A 9 24.17 -21.01 -21.01
C GLY A 9 23.69 -20.93 -19.56
N ALA A 10 24.56 -21.25 -18.60
CA ALA A 10 24.18 -21.32 -17.18
C ALA A 10 24.11 -19.93 -16.51
N LEU A 11 24.82 -18.91 -17.01
CA LEU A 11 24.78 -17.56 -16.46
C LEU A 11 23.51 -16.77 -16.82
N LEU A 12 22.79 -17.15 -17.89
CA LEU A 12 21.58 -16.46 -18.34
C LEU A 12 20.33 -16.80 -17.51
N LEU A 13 20.34 -17.91 -16.78
CA LEU A 13 19.21 -18.35 -15.92
C LEU A 13 19.21 -17.71 -14.53
N ALA A 14 20.31 -17.07 -14.11
CA ALA A 14 20.40 -16.37 -12.83
C ALA A 14 19.87 -14.92 -12.88
N ALA A 15 19.56 -14.39 -14.08
CA ALA A 15 19.14 -13.00 -14.26
C ALA A 15 17.61 -12.79 -14.23
N THR A 16 16.81 -13.85 -14.27
CA THR A 16 15.34 -13.74 -14.35
C THR A 16 14.62 -13.83 -13.00
N SER A 17 15.33 -14.00 -11.89
CA SER A 17 14.70 -14.10 -10.55
C SER A 17 14.45 -12.76 -9.85
N MET A 18 14.58 -11.63 -10.56
CA MET A 18 13.94 -10.38 -10.14
C MET A 18 12.41 -10.45 -10.39
N VAL A 19 11.77 -11.54 -9.97
CA VAL A 19 10.35 -11.50 -9.63
C VAL A 19 10.24 -10.43 -8.56
N SER A 20 9.70 -9.28 -8.95
CA SER A 20 9.41 -8.17 -8.06
C SER A 20 8.61 -8.70 -6.88
N CYS A 21 9.28 -8.96 -5.75
CA CYS A 21 8.66 -9.35 -4.48
C CYS A 21 7.90 -8.14 -3.91
N LYS A 22 6.93 -7.63 -4.67
CA LYS A 22 5.95 -6.68 -4.18
C LYS A 22 5.16 -7.41 -3.11
N LYS A 23 5.39 -7.01 -1.87
CA LYS A 23 4.62 -7.48 -0.73
C LYS A 23 3.23 -6.85 -0.84
N ASP A 24 2.24 -7.60 -0.38
CA ASP A 24 0.90 -7.08 -0.22
C ASP A 24 0.88 -6.29 1.09
N TYR A 25 0.55 -5.01 1.00
CA TYR A 25 0.41 -4.10 2.15
C TYR A 25 -1.05 -3.72 2.31
N ASN A 26 -1.59 -3.85 3.52
CA ASN A 26 -2.99 -3.54 3.80
C ASN A 26 -3.10 -2.12 4.35
N CYS A 27 -3.76 -1.24 3.60
CA CYS A 27 -4.12 0.10 4.05
C CYS A 27 -5.50 0.05 4.70
N THR A 28 -5.59 0.46 5.96
CA THR A 28 -6.85 0.57 6.70
C THR A 28 -7.13 2.03 6.99
N CYS A 29 -8.30 2.51 6.58
CA CYS A 29 -8.73 3.87 6.83
C CYS A 29 -9.86 3.90 7.86
N SER A 30 -9.76 4.85 8.78
CA SER A 30 -10.78 5.15 9.76
C SER A 30 -11.36 6.54 9.49
N LYS A 31 -12.66 6.71 9.71
CA LYS A 31 -13.35 7.99 9.61
C LYS A 31 -13.70 8.46 11.01
N THR A 32 -13.17 9.62 11.39
CA THR A 32 -13.46 10.29 12.65
C THR A 32 -14.36 11.49 12.38
N TYR A 33 -15.56 11.49 12.95
CA TYR A 33 -16.42 12.65 13.02
C TYR A 33 -16.12 13.43 14.29
N THR A 34 -16.01 14.76 14.17
CA THR A 34 -15.84 15.68 15.30
C THR A 34 -17.02 16.63 15.35
N SER A 35 -17.79 16.53 16.43
CA SER A 35 -18.94 17.39 16.72
C SER A 35 -18.69 18.17 18.01
N GLY A 36 -19.48 19.19 18.28
CA GLY A 36 -19.38 19.99 19.52
C GLY A 36 -19.53 19.17 20.82
N SER A 37 -20.10 17.96 20.73
CA SER A 37 -20.28 17.01 21.85
C SER A 37 -19.19 15.93 21.96
N GLY A 38 -18.20 15.89 21.05
CA GLY A 38 -17.12 14.91 21.06
C GLY A 38 -16.78 14.34 19.68
N SER A 39 -15.85 13.39 19.65
CA SER A 39 -15.43 12.68 18.44
C SER A 39 -15.86 11.22 18.42
N THR A 40 -16.16 10.69 17.24
CA THR A 40 -16.50 9.27 17.02
C THR A 40 -15.70 8.76 15.84
N THR A 41 -14.91 7.71 16.05
CA THR A 41 -14.11 7.06 15.02
C THR A 41 -14.72 5.71 14.64
N SER A 42 -14.79 5.44 13.34
CA SER A 42 -15.34 4.21 12.78
C SER A 42 -14.46 3.69 11.64
N ASP A 43 -14.50 2.38 11.40
CA ASP A 43 -13.85 1.78 10.23
C ASP A 43 -14.52 2.28 8.95
N TYR A 44 -13.72 2.69 7.97
CA TYR A 44 -14.23 3.31 6.74
C TYR A 44 -13.92 2.49 5.49
N SER A 45 -12.66 2.17 5.25
CA SER A 45 -12.25 1.46 4.04
C SER A 45 -10.97 0.66 4.22
N HIS A 46 -10.84 -0.43 3.48
CA HIS A 46 -9.64 -1.28 3.46
C HIS A 46 -9.18 -1.47 2.01
N TYR A 47 -7.89 -1.24 1.76
CA TYR A 47 -7.26 -1.42 0.45
C TYR A 47 -6.04 -2.32 0.58
N THR A 48 -5.77 -3.13 -0.44
CA THR A 48 -4.53 -3.91 -0.51
C THR A 48 -3.67 -3.40 -1.67
N TYR A 49 -2.46 -2.96 -1.36
CA TYR A 49 -1.49 -2.50 -2.34
C TYR A 49 -0.35 -3.49 -2.47
N LYS A 50 -0.23 -4.08 -3.65
CA LYS A 50 0.92 -4.90 -4.04
C LYS A 50 1.99 -4.01 -4.65
N ASP A 51 2.87 -3.45 -3.83
CA ASP A 51 3.97 -2.58 -4.28
C ASP A 51 5.15 -2.58 -3.30
N SER A 52 6.12 -1.67 -3.49
CA SER A 52 7.08 -1.33 -2.43
C SER A 52 6.38 -0.62 -1.28
N ARG A 53 6.91 -0.77 -0.06
CA ARG A 53 6.36 -0.13 1.16
C ARG A 53 6.08 1.36 0.96
N THR A 54 7.08 2.11 0.48
CA THR A 54 6.97 3.57 0.27
C THR A 54 5.86 3.94 -0.72
N ARG A 55 5.69 3.16 -1.80
CA ARG A 55 4.61 3.40 -2.77
C ARG A 55 3.25 3.02 -2.23
N ALA A 56 3.18 1.93 -1.46
CA ALA A 56 1.96 1.55 -0.76
C ALA A 56 1.55 2.62 0.26
N GLU A 57 2.48 3.12 1.08
CA GLU A 57 2.25 4.20 2.05
C GLU A 57 1.78 5.47 1.34
N THR A 58 2.45 5.89 0.27
CA THR A 58 2.05 7.06 -0.53
C THR A 58 0.62 6.92 -1.06
N ARG A 59 0.26 5.73 -1.57
CA ARG A 59 -1.09 5.44 -2.07
C ARG A 59 -2.12 5.37 -0.95
N CYS A 60 -1.74 4.83 0.22
CA CYS A 60 -2.59 4.76 1.39
C CYS A 60 -2.94 6.17 1.89
N ASN A 61 -1.92 7.01 2.07
CA ASN A 61 -2.06 8.38 2.53
C ASN A 61 -2.82 9.27 1.53
N ALA A 62 -2.79 8.93 0.23
CA ALA A 62 -3.59 9.63 -0.77
C ALA A 62 -5.11 9.46 -0.59
N ASN A 63 -5.57 8.49 0.21
CA ASN A 63 -6.98 8.33 0.58
C ASN A 63 -7.36 9.15 1.81
N GLU A 64 -6.38 9.76 2.50
CA GLU A 64 -6.66 10.66 3.61
C GLU A 64 -7.36 11.91 3.10
N THR A 65 -8.44 12.29 3.77
CA THR A 65 -9.22 13.45 3.38
C THR A 65 -9.93 14.03 4.58
N GLN A 66 -10.28 15.30 4.49
CA GLN A 66 -11.04 15.99 5.52
C GLN A 66 -12.17 16.75 4.84
N GLY A 67 -13.30 16.86 5.52
CA GLY A 67 -14.46 17.54 4.99
C GLY A 67 -15.50 17.78 6.05
N SER A 68 -16.66 18.23 5.59
CA SER A 68 -17.80 18.54 6.43
C SER A 68 -19.05 18.04 5.72
N ASP A 69 -19.92 17.34 6.44
CA ASP A 69 -21.23 16.94 5.96
C ASP A 69 -22.32 17.29 6.99
N LEU A 70 -23.55 16.83 6.77
CA LEU A 70 -24.70 17.10 7.66
C LEU A 70 -24.49 16.58 9.09
N TYR A 71 -23.54 15.68 9.32
CA TYR A 71 -23.20 15.09 10.61
C TYR A 71 -21.98 15.74 11.27
N GLY A 72 -21.37 16.74 10.62
CA GLY A 72 -20.28 17.54 11.16
C GLY A 72 -18.98 17.42 10.35
N ASN A 73 -17.89 17.88 10.96
CA ASN A 73 -16.57 17.77 10.35
C ASN A 73 -16.09 16.32 10.48
N TYR A 74 -15.47 15.81 9.42
CA TYR A 74 -14.85 14.50 9.45
C TYR A 74 -13.42 14.55 8.94
N ALA A 75 -12.62 13.60 9.43
CA ALA A 75 -11.30 13.28 8.92
C ALA A 75 -11.23 11.78 8.62
N ILE A 76 -10.74 11.43 7.44
CA ILE A 76 -10.37 10.08 7.06
C ILE A 76 -8.86 9.98 7.21
N ASN A 77 -8.42 9.10 8.10
CA ASN A 77 -7.01 8.82 8.36
C ASN A 77 -6.71 7.38 7.94
N CYS A 78 -5.58 7.17 7.27
CA CYS A 78 -5.26 5.87 6.69
C CYS A 78 -3.87 5.40 7.14
N GLU A 79 -3.76 4.13 7.52
CA GLU A 79 -2.50 3.55 7.96
C GLU A 79 -2.23 2.20 7.28
N ILE A 80 -0.96 1.89 7.04
CA ILE A 80 -0.56 0.55 6.59
C ILE A 80 -0.39 -0.37 7.79
N LYS A 81 -1.03 -1.54 7.71
CA LYS A 81 -0.88 -2.67 8.64
C LYS A 81 -0.07 -3.80 8.03
#